data_AF-A0A073CAX5-F1
#
_entry.id   AF-A0A073CAX5-F1
#
_cell.length_a   1.000
_cell.length_b   1.000
_cell.length_c   1.000
_cell.angle_alpha   90.00
_cell.angle_beta   90.00
_cell.angle_gamma   90.00
#
_symmetry.space_group_name_H-M   'P 1'
#
loop_
_entity.id
_entity.type
_entity.pdbx_description
1 polymer ?
#
loop_
_entity_poly.entity_id
_entity_poly.type
_entity_poly.pdbx_seq_one_letter_code
_entity_poly.pdbx_strand_id
1 'polypeptide(L)'
;MNTSQTQSLKSFDVIEYVPLNHLKPHPRNEAIYGRNENLTDLMEAIALKGYVRPLLIKTDGTIISGHRRWRTLLALGWEKAPVQVCHFESEDEELFVLIAENRQRQQTTVQKIREGMIVEPLARKLRNCYAFQTTPHTSNLDPVLSQNPQHPSMENFPLGRFNLNLNGKQMQLTENIVAAIVGLGCGRTYRKGRVAIQAADLLHTDEPKLAEVWLEMMNQRSIDAGYQLAKIPEEKRKMILDAIATGAAKTPKQAKILLKEQTIFSPIDMKAEPDSQSPTSAENQSLTDKPDDIKTTQQEFTPAIGTWVMIKIPLVPKERIPQRKWNGFWGRITAVGMTVKVDMGSEILSLLLSDVEVIENPQPDFCQVAERILRLQRFDTVHEFGKMILNRMQKRLSWDAATLTYLDAVEQIELAHRAIEQAF
;
A
#
# COMPACT_ATOMS: atom_id res chain seq x y z
N MET A 1 0.65 -42.09 -28.86
CA MET A 1 -0.37 -41.03 -28.79
C MET A 1 -0.57 -40.69 -27.32
N ASN A 2 0.15 -39.68 -26.81
CA ASN A 2 -0.01 -39.20 -25.43
C ASN A 2 -0.81 -37.90 -25.49
N THR A 3 -2.08 -37.99 -25.13
CA THR A 3 -2.96 -36.84 -24.87
C THR A 3 -2.54 -36.19 -23.55
N SER A 4 -1.65 -35.22 -23.63
CA SER A 4 -1.48 -34.22 -22.57
C SER A 4 -2.70 -33.29 -22.61
N GLN A 5 -3.78 -33.67 -21.92
CA GLN A 5 -4.87 -32.73 -21.64
C GLN A 5 -4.42 -31.83 -20.50
N THR A 6 -3.89 -30.65 -20.86
CA THR A 6 -3.84 -29.49 -19.97
C THR A 6 -5.29 -29.17 -19.59
N GLN A 7 -5.74 -29.61 -18.41
CA GLN A 7 -7.00 -29.13 -17.85
C GLN A 7 -6.79 -27.69 -17.40
N SER A 8 -7.01 -26.78 -18.35
CA SER A 8 -7.29 -25.38 -18.08
C SER A 8 -8.28 -25.27 -16.91
N LEU A 9 -7.96 -24.46 -15.90
CA LEU A 9 -8.81 -24.10 -14.76
C LEU A 9 -10.27 -23.95 -15.22
N LYS A 10 -11.11 -24.97 -14.97
CA LYS A 10 -12.44 -25.07 -15.56
C LYS A 10 -13.41 -24.07 -14.92
N SER A 11 -13.90 -23.18 -15.78
CA SER A 11 -15.09 -22.30 -15.72
C SER A 11 -15.25 -21.40 -14.48
N PHE A 12 -14.74 -20.18 -14.59
CA PHE A 12 -15.15 -19.05 -13.74
C PHE A 12 -16.45 -18.38 -14.21
N ASP A 13 -17.08 -18.81 -15.31
CA ASP A 13 -18.07 -17.96 -16.01
C ASP A 13 -19.54 -18.21 -15.60
N VAL A 14 -19.85 -19.32 -14.93
CA VAL A 14 -21.23 -19.60 -14.49
C VAL A 14 -21.48 -18.96 -13.13
N ILE A 15 -22.52 -18.12 -13.05
CA ILE A 15 -22.97 -17.51 -11.80
C ILE A 15 -24.17 -18.31 -11.27
N GLU A 16 -24.02 -18.83 -10.06
CA GLU A 16 -25.06 -19.55 -9.32
C GLU A 16 -25.58 -18.70 -8.15
N TYR A 17 -26.80 -18.95 -7.69
CA TYR A 17 -27.36 -18.28 -6.50
C TYR A 17 -27.48 -19.28 -5.35
N VAL A 18 -26.58 -19.15 -4.36
CA VAL A 18 -26.49 -20.08 -3.23
C VAL A 18 -27.04 -19.41 -1.96
N PRO A 19 -27.84 -20.14 -1.14
CA PRO A 19 -28.27 -19.67 0.18
C PRO A 19 -27.10 -19.22 1.05
N LEU A 20 -27.21 -18.05 1.68
CA LEU A 20 -26.12 -17.48 2.49
C LEU A 20 -25.71 -18.37 3.66
N ASN A 21 -26.65 -19.15 4.21
CA ASN A 21 -26.43 -20.09 5.31
C ASN A 21 -25.65 -21.36 4.90
N HIS A 22 -25.50 -21.63 3.59
CA HIS A 22 -24.65 -22.70 3.09
C HIS A 22 -23.21 -22.25 2.85
N LEU A 23 -22.94 -20.94 2.99
CA LEU A 23 -21.61 -20.39 2.81
C LEU A 23 -20.89 -20.27 4.14
N LYS A 24 -19.59 -20.61 4.15
CA LYS A 24 -18.75 -20.57 5.34
C LYS A 24 -17.43 -19.82 5.07
N PRO A 25 -16.91 -19.04 6.04
CA PRO A 25 -15.66 -18.33 5.84
C PRO A 25 -14.49 -19.32 5.77
N HIS A 26 -13.54 -19.06 4.88
CA HIS A 26 -12.28 -19.80 4.86
C HIS A 26 -11.51 -19.62 6.18
N PRO A 27 -11.01 -20.70 6.82
CA PRO A 27 -10.40 -20.64 8.15
C PRO A 27 -9.19 -19.70 8.24
N ARG A 28 -8.38 -19.62 7.17
CA ARG A 28 -7.23 -18.69 7.12
C ARG A 28 -7.63 -17.22 6.98
N ASN A 29 -8.82 -16.90 6.50
CA ASN A 29 -9.22 -15.51 6.25
C ASN A 29 -9.24 -14.71 7.56
N GLU A 30 -9.82 -15.28 8.62
CA GLU A 30 -9.89 -14.62 9.91
C GLU A 30 -8.51 -14.36 10.52
N ALA A 31 -7.60 -15.33 10.42
CA ALA A 31 -6.24 -15.18 10.90
C ALA A 31 -5.51 -14.02 10.21
N ILE A 32 -5.78 -13.76 8.92
CA ILE A 32 -5.16 -12.66 8.17
C ILE A 32 -5.82 -11.32 8.49
N TYR A 33 -7.15 -11.26 8.38
CA TYR A 33 -7.89 -10.00 8.31
C TYR A 33 -8.65 -9.61 9.58
N GLY A 34 -8.84 -10.55 10.51
CA GLY A 34 -9.65 -10.38 11.72
C GLY A 34 -11.16 -10.52 11.47
N ARG A 35 -11.95 -10.52 12.56
CA ARG A 35 -13.41 -10.60 12.53
C ARG A 35 -14.10 -9.24 12.38
N ASN A 36 -13.52 -8.18 12.94
CA ASN A 36 -14.23 -6.93 13.23
C ASN A 36 -13.95 -5.83 12.20
N GLU A 37 -14.12 -6.14 10.93
CA GLU A 37 -13.95 -5.14 9.87
C GLU A 37 -15.20 -4.26 9.74
N ASN A 38 -15.01 -2.95 9.60
CA ASN A 38 -16.11 -2.04 9.32
C ASN A 38 -16.74 -2.37 7.94
N LEU A 39 -18.06 -2.58 7.94
CA LEU A 39 -18.85 -2.92 6.76
C LEU A 39 -19.73 -1.76 6.27
N THR A 40 -19.82 -0.65 7.00
CA THR A 40 -20.76 0.45 6.72
C THR A 40 -20.66 0.96 5.28
N ASP A 41 -19.45 1.28 4.82
CA ASP A 41 -19.22 1.76 3.44
C ASP A 41 -19.71 0.75 2.39
N LEU A 42 -19.55 -0.55 2.65
CA LEU A 42 -19.94 -1.61 1.72
C LEU A 42 -21.44 -1.86 1.75
N MET A 43 -22.07 -1.76 2.94
CA MET A 43 -23.52 -1.83 3.10
C MET A 43 -24.20 -0.70 2.32
N GLU A 44 -23.76 0.54 2.49
CA GLU A 44 -24.28 1.70 1.76
C GLU A 44 -24.10 1.54 0.25
N ALA A 45 -22.91 1.11 -0.20
CA ALA A 45 -22.63 0.91 -1.61
C ALA A 45 -23.52 -0.19 -2.25
N ILE A 46 -23.75 -1.30 -1.55
CA ILE A 46 -24.60 -2.39 -2.04
C ILE A 46 -26.07 -1.97 -2.04
N ALA A 47 -26.53 -1.28 -0.98
CA ALA A 47 -27.89 -0.76 -0.90
C ALA A 47 -28.18 0.23 -2.04
N LEU A 48 -27.22 1.10 -2.38
CA LEU A 48 -27.36 2.08 -3.46
C LEU A 48 -27.33 1.42 -4.86
N LYS A 49 -26.40 0.51 -5.10
CA LYS A 49 -26.19 -0.08 -6.43
C LYS A 49 -27.21 -1.17 -6.77
N GLY A 50 -27.78 -1.83 -5.76
CA GLY A 50 -28.73 -2.93 -5.94
C GLY A 50 -28.13 -4.22 -6.51
N TYR A 51 -26.82 -4.27 -6.74
CA TYR A 51 -26.12 -5.48 -7.18
C TYR A 51 -24.80 -5.68 -6.43
N VAL A 52 -24.37 -6.93 -6.36
CA VAL A 52 -23.11 -7.34 -5.73
C VAL A 52 -22.33 -8.21 -6.71
N ARG A 53 -21.02 -8.00 -6.81
CA ARG A 53 -20.15 -8.88 -7.59
C ARG A 53 -20.22 -10.31 -7.02
N PRO A 54 -20.19 -11.38 -7.83
CA PRO A 54 -20.24 -12.75 -7.34
C PRO A 54 -19.13 -13.08 -6.33
N LEU A 55 -19.46 -13.87 -5.31
CA LEU A 55 -18.49 -14.46 -4.39
C LEU A 55 -17.74 -15.58 -5.09
N LEU A 56 -16.47 -15.79 -4.76
CA LEU A 56 -15.74 -16.97 -5.23
C LEU A 56 -15.76 -18.03 -4.13
N ILE A 57 -16.26 -19.23 -4.41
CA ILE A 57 -16.43 -20.29 -3.41
C ILE A 57 -15.90 -21.63 -3.91
N LYS A 58 -15.53 -22.52 -2.99
CA LYS A 58 -15.39 -23.95 -3.30
C LYS A 58 -16.75 -24.63 -3.37
N THR A 59 -16.78 -25.83 -3.94
CA THR A 59 -17.97 -26.70 -4.02
C THR A 59 -18.63 -26.96 -2.67
N ASP A 60 -17.87 -26.91 -1.57
CA ASP A 60 -18.36 -27.14 -0.21
C ASP A 60 -18.87 -25.87 0.51
N GLY A 61 -19.04 -24.77 -0.23
CA GLY A 61 -19.49 -23.48 0.30
C GLY A 61 -18.41 -22.65 0.97
N THR A 62 -17.14 -23.09 0.98
CA THR A 62 -16.03 -22.31 1.54
C THR A 62 -15.77 -21.07 0.69
N ILE A 63 -15.87 -19.88 1.29
CA ILE A 63 -15.64 -18.61 0.60
C ILE A 63 -14.14 -18.37 0.42
N ILE A 64 -13.69 -18.25 -0.83
CA ILE A 64 -12.32 -17.88 -1.21
C ILE A 64 -12.19 -16.37 -1.38
N SER A 65 -13.17 -15.72 -2.01
CA SER A 65 -13.21 -14.26 -2.18
C SER A 65 -14.59 -13.70 -1.90
N GLY A 66 -14.62 -12.56 -1.20
CA GLY A 66 -15.85 -11.83 -0.91
C GLY A 66 -16.39 -12.00 0.51
N HIS A 67 -15.58 -12.36 1.50
CA HIS A 67 -16.01 -12.50 2.90
C HIS A 67 -16.72 -11.25 3.45
N ARG A 68 -16.24 -10.05 3.09
CA ARG A 68 -16.91 -8.78 3.46
C ARG A 68 -18.27 -8.63 2.79
N ARG A 69 -18.39 -9.03 1.52
CA ARG A 69 -19.66 -9.02 0.77
C ARG A 69 -20.63 -10.00 1.40
N TRP A 70 -20.22 -11.24 1.66
CA TRP A 70 -21.03 -12.23 2.35
C TRP A 70 -21.56 -11.73 3.70
N ARG A 71 -20.69 -11.19 4.58
CA ARG A 71 -21.11 -10.58 5.85
C ARG A 71 -22.08 -9.42 5.66
N THR A 72 -21.86 -8.61 4.63
CA THR A 72 -22.74 -7.47 4.30
C THR A 72 -24.11 -7.94 3.83
N LEU A 73 -24.18 -8.96 2.97
CA LEU A 73 -25.43 -9.53 2.48
C LEU A 73 -26.24 -10.17 3.62
N LEU A 74 -25.55 -10.84 4.56
CA LEU A 74 -26.18 -11.32 5.80
C LEU A 74 -26.78 -10.18 6.62
N ALA A 75 -26.02 -9.09 6.82
CA ALA A 75 -26.47 -7.92 7.57
C ALA A 75 -27.65 -7.18 6.90
N LEU A 76 -27.72 -7.21 5.57
CA LEU A 76 -28.82 -6.64 4.78
C LEU A 76 -30.03 -7.58 4.66
N GLY A 77 -29.98 -8.79 5.25
CA GLY A 77 -31.10 -9.74 5.25
C GLY A 77 -31.35 -10.43 3.90
N TRP A 78 -30.34 -10.53 3.03
CA TRP A 78 -30.48 -11.27 1.78
C TRP A 78 -30.57 -12.78 2.06
N GLU A 79 -31.31 -13.53 1.23
CA GLU A 79 -31.42 -14.98 1.40
C GLU A 79 -30.32 -15.74 0.63
N LYS A 80 -29.95 -15.24 -0.55
CA LYS A 80 -29.00 -15.87 -1.48
C LYS A 80 -27.97 -14.86 -1.98
N ALA A 81 -26.78 -15.35 -2.33
CA ALA A 81 -25.75 -14.57 -3.00
C ALA A 81 -25.42 -15.13 -4.39
N PRO A 82 -25.08 -14.27 -5.36
CA PRO A 82 -24.43 -14.73 -6.59
C PRO A 82 -23.03 -15.25 -6.26
N VAL A 83 -22.68 -16.43 -6.77
CA VAL A 83 -21.39 -17.09 -6.53
C VAL A 83 -20.84 -17.69 -7.83
N GLN A 84 -19.52 -17.82 -7.88
CA GLN A 84 -18.78 -18.60 -8.85
C GLN A 84 -18.08 -19.73 -8.10
N VAL A 85 -18.23 -20.96 -8.58
CA VAL A 85 -17.62 -22.14 -7.98
C VAL A 85 -16.24 -22.36 -8.60
N CYS A 86 -15.22 -22.50 -7.77
CA CYS A 86 -13.85 -22.79 -8.21
C CYS A 86 -13.35 -24.10 -7.60
N HIS A 87 -12.37 -24.69 -8.29
CA HIS A 87 -11.64 -25.87 -7.86
C HIS A 87 -10.14 -25.56 -7.81
N PHE A 88 -9.43 -26.18 -6.88
CA PHE A 88 -7.98 -26.04 -6.72
C PHE A 88 -7.35 -27.42 -6.68
N GLU A 89 -6.18 -27.55 -7.30
CA GLU A 89 -5.42 -28.80 -7.30
C GLU A 89 -4.65 -28.99 -5.99
N SER A 90 -4.41 -27.90 -5.25
CA SER A 90 -3.66 -27.93 -3.98
C SER A 90 -4.08 -26.83 -3.00
N GLU A 91 -3.81 -27.04 -1.71
CA GLU A 91 -4.01 -26.01 -0.67
C GLU A 91 -3.17 -24.75 -0.94
N ASP A 92 -1.95 -24.89 -1.47
CA ASP A 92 -1.08 -23.75 -1.80
C ASP A 92 -1.73 -22.84 -2.87
N GLU A 93 -2.39 -23.43 -3.86
CA GLU A 93 -3.11 -22.69 -4.90
C GLU A 93 -4.35 -21.99 -4.32
N GLU A 94 -5.12 -22.70 -3.50
CA GLU A 94 -6.28 -22.14 -2.78
C GLU A 94 -5.89 -20.91 -1.96
N LEU A 95 -4.83 -21.02 -1.15
CA LEU A 95 -4.32 -19.95 -0.31
C LEU A 95 -3.78 -18.78 -1.14
N PHE A 96 -3.13 -19.07 -2.26
CA PHE A 96 -2.66 -18.03 -3.17
C PHE A 96 -3.81 -17.24 -3.77
N VAL A 97 -4.86 -17.91 -4.27
CA VAL A 97 -6.03 -17.23 -4.85
C VAL A 97 -6.77 -16.42 -3.79
N LEU A 98 -6.91 -16.94 -2.57
CA LEU A 98 -7.47 -16.20 -1.42
C LEU A 98 -6.74 -14.86 -1.22
N ILE A 99 -5.42 -14.84 -1.32
CA ILE A 99 -4.62 -13.61 -1.12
C ILE A 99 -4.66 -12.71 -2.36
N ALA A 100 -4.51 -13.29 -3.55
CA ALA A 100 -4.50 -12.58 -4.82
C ALA A 100 -5.79 -11.78 -5.06
N GLU A 101 -6.94 -12.37 -4.75
CA GLU A 101 -8.26 -11.73 -4.89
C GLU A 101 -8.46 -10.55 -3.91
N ASN A 102 -7.72 -10.53 -2.80
CA ASN A 102 -7.79 -9.44 -1.82
C ASN A 102 -6.81 -8.28 -2.11
N ARG A 103 -5.94 -8.41 -3.13
CA ARG A 103 -4.87 -7.43 -3.41
C ARG A 103 -5.37 -6.01 -3.74
N GLN A 104 -6.54 -5.89 -4.36
CA GLN A 104 -7.13 -4.59 -4.72
C GLN A 104 -7.66 -3.80 -3.51
N ARG A 105 -7.71 -4.44 -2.33
CA ARG A 105 -8.21 -3.84 -1.12
C ARG A 105 -7.17 -2.94 -0.46
N GLN A 106 -7.63 -1.89 0.23
CA GLN A 106 -6.83 -1.19 1.22
C GLN A 106 -6.58 -2.11 2.43
N GLN A 107 -5.39 -2.70 2.48
CA GLN A 107 -4.94 -3.60 3.55
C GLN A 107 -4.06 -2.85 4.55
N THR A 108 -4.16 -3.22 5.83
CA THR A 108 -3.22 -2.75 6.84
C THR A 108 -1.84 -3.38 6.65
N THR A 109 -0.83 -2.81 7.30
CA THR A 109 0.52 -3.34 7.21
C THR A 109 0.64 -4.73 7.85
N VAL A 110 -0.04 -4.95 8.97
CA VAL A 110 -0.11 -6.27 9.62
C VAL A 110 -0.75 -7.30 8.68
N GLN A 111 -1.85 -6.95 8.01
CA GLN A 111 -2.52 -7.84 7.05
C GLN A 111 -1.57 -8.26 5.91
N LYS A 112 -0.87 -7.31 5.29
CA LYS A 112 0.10 -7.62 4.22
C LYS A 112 1.22 -8.56 4.67
N ILE A 113 1.71 -8.40 5.91
CA ILE A 113 2.74 -9.30 6.44
C ILE A 113 2.16 -10.68 6.70
N ARG A 114 0.94 -10.80 7.25
CA ARG A 114 0.26 -12.08 7.48
C ARG A 114 0.00 -12.83 6.17
N GLU A 115 -0.44 -12.13 5.12
CA GLU A 115 -0.50 -12.69 3.76
C GLU A 115 0.87 -13.18 3.31
N GLY A 116 1.91 -12.39 3.58
CA GLY A 116 3.28 -12.73 3.23
C GLY A 116 3.75 -14.05 3.85
N MET A 117 3.39 -14.28 5.11
CA MET A 117 3.69 -15.52 5.84
C MET A 117 3.03 -16.75 5.22
N ILE A 118 1.83 -16.57 4.64
CA ILE A 118 1.10 -17.66 3.98
C ILE A 118 1.68 -17.96 2.61
N VAL A 119 2.07 -16.95 1.83
CA VAL A 119 2.68 -17.15 0.49
C VAL A 119 4.17 -17.48 0.53
N GLU A 120 4.81 -17.49 1.70
CA GLU A 120 6.26 -17.74 1.81
C GLU A 120 6.69 -19.12 1.26
N PRO A 121 5.98 -20.24 1.54
CA PRO A 121 6.30 -21.54 0.93
C PRO A 121 6.25 -21.50 -0.60
N LEU A 122 5.24 -20.83 -1.17
CA LEU A 122 5.12 -20.62 -2.60
C LEU A 122 6.26 -19.76 -3.15
N ALA A 123 6.57 -18.64 -2.50
CA ALA A 123 7.68 -17.79 -2.88
C ALA A 123 9.02 -18.54 -2.87
N ARG A 124 9.19 -19.51 -1.96
CA ARG A 124 10.36 -20.40 -1.91
C ARG A 124 10.41 -21.36 -3.09
N LYS A 125 9.28 -21.96 -3.47
CA LYS A 125 9.17 -22.78 -4.69
C LYS A 125 9.57 -21.96 -5.92
N LEU A 126 9.05 -20.74 -6.05
CA LEU A 126 9.37 -19.83 -7.15
C LEU A 126 10.84 -19.47 -7.25
N ARG A 127 11.45 -19.10 -6.12
CA ARG A 127 12.88 -18.84 -6.03
C ARG A 127 13.70 -20.03 -6.51
N ASN A 128 13.34 -21.24 -6.08
CA ASN A 128 14.06 -22.46 -6.44
C ASN A 128 13.94 -22.77 -7.94
N CYS A 129 12.75 -22.64 -8.52
CA CYS A 129 12.53 -22.78 -9.97
C CYS A 129 13.37 -21.77 -10.77
N TYR A 130 13.37 -20.51 -10.34
CA TYR A 130 14.17 -19.46 -10.97
C TYR A 130 15.69 -19.74 -10.87
N ALA A 131 16.16 -20.20 -9.71
CA ALA A 131 17.57 -20.55 -9.52
C ALA A 131 18.01 -21.71 -10.44
N PHE A 132 17.17 -22.73 -10.61
CA PHE A 132 17.44 -23.86 -11.50
C PHE A 132 17.50 -23.44 -12.98
N GLN A 133 16.64 -22.51 -13.40
CA GLN A 133 16.63 -22.01 -14.78
C GLN A 133 17.82 -21.10 -15.11
N THR A 134 18.46 -20.52 -14.10
CA THR A 134 19.53 -19.53 -14.27
C THR A 134 20.94 -20.06 -13.93
N THR A 135 21.05 -21.29 -13.44
CA THR A 135 22.34 -21.97 -13.29
C THR A 135 22.95 -22.26 -14.67
N PRO A 136 24.17 -21.79 -14.97
CA PRO A 136 24.84 -22.12 -16.22
C PRO A 136 25.10 -23.63 -16.28
N HIS A 137 24.75 -24.26 -17.39
CA HIS A 137 25.11 -25.65 -17.68
C HIS A 137 26.63 -25.77 -17.82
N THR A 138 27.35 -25.97 -16.72
CA THR A 138 28.70 -26.55 -16.74
C THR A 138 28.58 -28.07 -16.72
N SER A 139 28.39 -28.66 -17.90
CA SER A 139 28.69 -30.08 -18.11
C SER A 139 28.96 -30.34 -19.58
N ASN A 140 30.25 -30.40 -19.92
CA ASN A 140 30.72 -31.32 -20.95
C ASN A 140 30.44 -32.74 -20.45
N LEU A 141 29.25 -33.27 -20.72
CA LEU A 141 28.93 -34.70 -20.62
C LEU A 141 27.80 -34.98 -21.63
N ASP A 142 28.01 -36.04 -22.41
CA ASP A 142 27.20 -36.45 -23.56
C ASP A 142 25.69 -36.59 -23.27
N PRO A 143 24.82 -36.40 -24.29
CA PRO A 143 23.38 -36.53 -24.15
C PRO A 143 22.97 -38.00 -24.11
N VAL A 144 23.11 -38.65 -22.95
CA VAL A 144 22.51 -39.95 -22.68
C VAL A 144 21.39 -39.79 -21.66
N LEU A 145 20.16 -39.91 -22.18
CA LEU A 145 18.97 -40.47 -21.54
C LEU A 145 18.97 -40.45 -20.00
N SER A 146 18.43 -39.39 -19.40
CA SER A 146 17.82 -39.48 -18.08
C SER A 146 16.37 -38.99 -18.18
N GLN A 147 15.49 -39.95 -18.47
CA GLN A 147 14.06 -39.79 -18.28
C GLN A 147 13.79 -39.67 -16.77
N ASN A 148 13.07 -38.61 -16.40
CA ASN A 148 12.55 -38.28 -15.06
C ASN A 148 13.57 -37.89 -13.97
N PRO A 149 13.71 -36.58 -13.71
CA PRO A 149 13.35 -36.00 -12.44
C PRO A 149 11.88 -35.58 -12.49
N GLN A 150 11.09 -35.90 -11.45
CA GLN A 150 9.77 -35.30 -11.27
C GLN A 150 9.91 -33.77 -11.25
N HIS A 151 9.70 -33.14 -12.39
CA HIS A 151 9.60 -31.69 -12.51
C HIS A 151 8.29 -31.28 -11.84
N PRO A 152 8.28 -30.41 -10.81
CA PRO A 152 7.05 -29.73 -10.44
C PRO A 152 6.74 -28.76 -11.57
N SER A 153 5.91 -29.19 -12.52
CA SER A 153 5.36 -28.32 -13.56
C SER A 153 4.57 -27.21 -12.86
N MET A 154 5.04 -25.98 -13.02
CA MET A 154 4.36 -24.76 -12.54
C MET A 154 3.38 -24.22 -13.60
N GLU A 155 3.07 -24.99 -14.64
CA GLU A 155 2.21 -24.58 -15.77
C GLU A 155 0.80 -24.16 -15.33
N ASN A 156 0.32 -24.68 -14.20
CA ASN A 156 -1.00 -24.35 -13.65
C ASN A 156 -0.99 -23.20 -12.64
N PHE A 157 0.17 -22.62 -12.31
CA PHE A 157 0.22 -21.58 -11.28
C PHE A 157 -0.23 -20.21 -11.85
N PRO A 158 -1.19 -19.51 -11.20
CA PRO A 158 -1.74 -18.23 -11.67
C PRO A 158 -0.79 -17.03 -11.52
N LEU A 159 0.51 -17.23 -11.74
CA LEU A 159 1.55 -16.20 -11.70
C LEU A 159 1.74 -15.50 -13.05
N GLY A 160 1.26 -16.10 -14.15
CA GLY A 160 1.24 -15.43 -15.46
C GLY A 160 0.49 -14.10 -15.45
N ARG A 161 -0.35 -13.85 -14.44
CA ARG A 161 -1.08 -12.58 -14.22
C ARG A 161 -0.33 -11.56 -13.36
N PHE A 162 0.76 -11.93 -12.70
CA PHE A 162 1.48 -11.05 -11.78
C PHE A 162 2.91 -10.79 -12.24
N ASN A 163 3.11 -9.65 -12.91
CA ASN A 163 4.45 -9.12 -13.09
C ASN A 163 5.00 -8.65 -11.73
N LEU A 164 5.87 -9.44 -11.12
CA LEU A 164 6.49 -9.14 -9.82
C LEU A 164 7.45 -7.94 -9.89
N ASN A 165 7.83 -7.48 -11.09
CA ASN A 165 8.78 -6.39 -11.31
C ASN A 165 10.12 -6.58 -10.55
N LEU A 166 10.57 -7.83 -10.41
CA LEU A 166 11.83 -8.18 -9.77
C LEU A 166 12.88 -8.52 -10.83
N ASN A 167 14.09 -8.02 -10.64
CA ASN A 167 15.24 -8.45 -11.44
C ASN A 167 15.78 -9.81 -10.96
N GLY A 168 16.69 -10.40 -11.74
CA GLY A 168 17.22 -11.72 -11.45
C GLY A 168 17.92 -11.86 -10.10
N LYS A 169 18.62 -10.81 -9.63
CA LYS A 169 19.24 -10.81 -8.29
C LYS A 169 18.17 -10.76 -7.18
N GLN A 170 17.11 -9.99 -7.39
CA GLN A 170 16.01 -9.88 -6.43
C GLN A 170 15.20 -11.18 -6.33
N MET A 171 15.03 -11.90 -7.43
CA MET A 171 14.36 -13.21 -7.48
C MET A 171 15.09 -14.32 -6.70
N GLN A 172 16.37 -14.13 -6.35
CA GLN A 172 17.13 -15.10 -5.55
C GLN A 172 16.78 -15.09 -4.05
N LEU A 173 16.00 -14.11 -3.58
CA LEU A 173 15.60 -14.01 -2.18
C LEU A 173 14.09 -14.21 -2.03
N THR A 174 13.70 -15.20 -1.21
CA THR A 174 12.29 -15.53 -0.95
C THR A 174 11.52 -14.32 -0.45
N GLU A 175 12.12 -13.53 0.45
CA GLU A 175 11.47 -12.36 1.05
C GLU A 175 11.15 -11.27 0.03
N ASN A 176 11.95 -11.13 -1.03
CA ASN A 176 11.67 -10.16 -2.09
C ASN A 176 10.47 -10.58 -2.92
N ILE A 177 10.37 -11.88 -3.24
CA ILE A 177 9.21 -12.45 -3.94
C ILE A 177 7.95 -12.28 -3.09
N VAL A 178 8.02 -12.61 -1.80
CA VAL A 178 6.91 -12.39 -0.86
C VAL A 178 6.49 -10.93 -0.85
N ALA A 179 7.44 -10.01 -0.67
CA ALA A 179 7.14 -8.58 -0.62
C ALA A 179 6.49 -8.08 -1.92
N ALA A 180 6.93 -8.58 -3.08
CA ALA A 180 6.32 -8.24 -4.37
C ALA A 180 4.88 -8.75 -4.50
N ILE A 181 4.61 -9.99 -4.06
CA ILE A 181 3.27 -10.60 -4.07
C ILE A 181 2.28 -9.76 -3.25
N VAL A 182 2.66 -9.40 -2.01
CA VAL A 182 1.76 -8.73 -1.06
C VAL A 182 1.85 -7.19 -1.10
N GLY A 183 2.60 -6.63 -2.05
CA GLY A 183 2.73 -5.19 -2.22
C GLY A 183 3.39 -4.47 -1.04
N LEU A 184 4.46 -5.07 -0.48
CA LEU A 184 5.40 -4.43 0.44
C LEU A 184 6.62 -3.93 -0.35
N GLY A 185 7.22 -2.82 0.10
CA GLY A 185 8.28 -2.15 -0.67
C GLY A 185 9.56 -2.98 -0.87
N CYS A 186 9.92 -3.89 0.04
CA CYS A 186 11.08 -4.77 -0.10
C CYS A 186 11.06 -5.95 0.88
N GLY A 187 11.85 -6.99 0.60
CA GLY A 187 11.93 -8.18 1.45
C GLY A 187 12.41 -7.92 2.88
N ARG A 188 13.26 -6.91 3.09
CA ARG A 188 13.70 -6.51 4.44
C ARG A 188 12.51 -6.08 5.31
N THR A 189 11.55 -5.39 4.71
CA THR A 189 10.32 -4.92 5.37
C THR A 189 9.46 -6.09 5.78
N TYR A 190 9.23 -7.05 4.88
CA TYR A 190 8.54 -8.30 5.19
C TYR A 190 9.23 -9.05 6.33
N ARG A 191 10.55 -9.27 6.25
CA ARG A 191 11.32 -9.99 7.28
C ARG A 191 11.19 -9.38 8.68
N LYS A 192 11.31 -8.05 8.79
CA LYS A 192 11.13 -7.33 10.07
C LYS A 192 9.71 -7.48 10.60
N GLY A 193 8.74 -7.32 9.70
CA GLY A 193 7.31 -7.47 10.00
C GLY A 193 6.97 -8.85 10.54
N ARG A 194 7.42 -9.90 9.85
CA ARG A 194 7.19 -11.30 10.26
C ARG A 194 7.69 -11.55 11.68
N VAL A 195 8.91 -11.12 12.00
CA VAL A 195 9.47 -11.27 13.36
C VAL A 195 8.63 -10.53 14.40
N ALA A 196 8.19 -9.30 14.09
CA ALA A 196 7.38 -8.52 15.02
C ALA A 196 5.99 -9.14 15.25
N ILE A 197 5.32 -9.60 14.19
CA ILE A 197 4.01 -10.26 14.29
C ILE A 197 4.13 -11.58 15.05
N GLN A 198 5.12 -12.43 14.75
CA GLN A 198 5.34 -13.67 15.50
C GLN A 198 5.55 -13.41 17.00
N ALA A 199 6.29 -12.36 17.36
CA ALA A 199 6.48 -11.97 18.75
C ALA A 199 5.20 -11.43 19.40
N ALA A 200 4.36 -10.72 18.65
CA ALA A 200 3.06 -10.23 19.12
C ALA A 200 2.04 -11.37 19.27
N ASP A 201 2.00 -12.33 18.35
CA ASP A 201 1.12 -13.50 18.41
C ASP A 201 1.49 -14.41 19.60
N LEU A 202 2.79 -14.56 19.91
CA LEU A 202 3.24 -15.22 21.14
C LEU A 202 2.71 -14.49 22.39
N LEU A 203 2.89 -13.17 22.45
CA LEU A 203 2.38 -12.35 23.56
C LEU A 203 0.85 -12.42 23.67
N HIS A 204 0.12 -12.57 22.57
CA HIS A 204 -1.34 -12.64 22.56
C HIS A 204 -1.89 -13.82 23.37
N THR A 205 -1.10 -14.89 23.53
CA THR A 205 -1.46 -16.06 24.35
C THR A 205 -1.62 -15.68 25.82
N ASP A 206 -0.76 -14.79 26.32
CA ASP A 206 -0.73 -14.39 27.73
C ASP A 206 -1.44 -13.04 27.96
N GLU A 207 -1.22 -12.08 27.07
CA GLU A 207 -1.64 -10.68 27.19
C GLU A 207 -2.29 -10.18 25.88
N PRO A 208 -3.54 -10.58 25.57
CA PRO A 208 -4.17 -10.31 24.28
C PRO A 208 -4.31 -8.81 23.99
N LYS A 209 -4.62 -8.00 25.03
CA LYS A 209 -4.78 -6.55 24.91
C LYS A 209 -3.47 -5.85 24.51
N LEU A 210 -2.35 -6.25 25.11
CA LEU A 210 -1.04 -5.66 24.79
C LEU A 210 -0.57 -6.08 23.39
N ALA A 211 -0.86 -7.31 22.98
CA ALA A 211 -0.60 -7.77 21.62
C ALA A 211 -1.40 -6.96 20.58
N GLU A 212 -2.68 -6.67 20.83
CA GLU A 212 -3.49 -5.81 19.96
C GLU A 212 -2.90 -4.40 19.84
N VAL A 213 -2.50 -3.80 20.97
CA VAL A 213 -1.83 -2.48 20.98
C VAL A 213 -0.55 -2.48 20.15
N TRP A 214 0.23 -3.58 20.20
CA TRP A 214 1.42 -3.73 19.38
C TRP A 214 1.08 -3.78 17.90
N LEU A 215 0.15 -4.65 17.49
CA LEU A 215 -0.26 -4.80 16.10
C LEU A 215 -0.85 -3.49 15.55
N GLU A 216 -1.64 -2.78 16.36
CA GLU A 216 -2.20 -1.50 15.97
C GLU A 216 -1.13 -0.41 15.82
N MET A 217 -0.15 -0.38 16.74
CA MET A 217 1.02 0.49 16.59
C MET A 217 1.80 0.18 15.30
N MET A 218 1.92 -1.08 14.90
CA MET A 218 2.54 -1.45 13.62
C MET A 218 1.74 -0.93 12.41
N ASN A 219 0.40 -0.97 12.48
CA ASN A 219 -0.47 -0.44 11.42
C ASN A 219 -0.39 1.09 11.31
N GLN A 220 -0.32 1.79 12.43
CA GLN A 220 -0.37 3.26 12.47
C GLN A 220 0.97 3.94 12.27
N ARG A 221 2.08 3.29 12.67
CA ARG A 221 3.41 3.93 12.70
C ARG A 221 4.40 3.30 11.75
N SER A 222 4.97 2.16 12.13
CA SER A 222 6.07 1.56 11.39
C SER A 222 6.32 0.11 11.83
N ILE A 223 6.59 -0.73 10.83
CA ILE A 223 7.12 -2.08 11.02
C ILE A 223 8.41 -2.07 11.83
N ASP A 224 9.28 -1.07 11.62
CA ASP A 224 10.55 -1.02 12.33
C ASP A 224 10.35 -0.83 13.83
N ALA A 225 9.39 -0.01 14.26
CA ALA A 225 9.07 0.18 15.67
C ALA A 225 8.65 -1.15 16.32
N GLY A 226 7.78 -1.91 15.65
CA GLY A 226 7.39 -3.25 16.11
C GLY A 226 8.56 -4.22 16.15
N TYR A 227 9.43 -4.19 15.14
CA TYR A 227 10.62 -5.04 15.10
C TYR A 227 11.64 -4.70 16.21
N GLN A 228 11.85 -3.42 16.52
CA GLN A 228 12.71 -3.03 17.63
C GLN A 228 12.13 -3.46 18.98
N LEU A 229 10.80 -3.42 19.12
CA LEU A 229 10.09 -3.87 20.31
C LEU A 229 10.26 -5.39 20.52
N ALA A 230 10.26 -6.18 19.44
CA ALA A 230 10.51 -7.62 19.48
C ALA A 230 11.92 -7.99 19.98
N LYS A 231 12.89 -7.08 19.89
CA LYS A 231 14.25 -7.29 20.41
C LYS A 231 14.40 -7.00 21.91
N ILE A 232 13.40 -6.39 22.52
CA ILE A 232 13.42 -6.02 23.94
C ILE A 232 13.01 -7.24 24.76
N PRO A 233 13.63 -7.47 25.94
CA PRO A 233 13.16 -8.45 26.90
C PRO A 233 11.67 -8.28 27.22
N GLU A 234 10.98 -9.38 27.46
CA GLU A 234 9.53 -9.42 27.57
C GLU A 234 8.96 -8.48 28.65
N GLU A 235 9.56 -8.46 29.84
CA GLU A 235 9.15 -7.57 30.94
C GLU A 235 9.13 -6.09 30.52
N LYS A 236 10.27 -5.59 30.00
CA LYS A 236 10.39 -4.20 29.54
C LYS A 236 9.47 -3.91 28.36
N ARG A 237 9.23 -4.92 27.52
CA ARG A 237 8.32 -4.81 26.37
C ARG A 237 6.88 -4.64 26.82
N LYS A 238 6.41 -5.41 27.81
CA LYS A 238 5.08 -5.28 28.41
C LYS A 238 4.89 -3.88 29.00
N MET A 239 5.86 -3.38 29.78
CA MET A 239 5.81 -2.01 30.32
C MET A 239 5.71 -0.94 29.23
N ILE A 240 6.46 -1.09 28.13
CA ILE A 240 6.39 -0.15 26.99
C ILE A 240 5.02 -0.18 26.33
N LEU A 241 4.46 -1.37 26.12
CA LEU A 241 3.14 -1.54 25.50
C LEU A 241 2.03 -1.01 26.40
N ASP A 242 2.14 -1.20 27.71
CA ASP A 242 1.20 -0.67 28.70
C ASP A 242 1.22 0.86 28.74
N ALA A 243 2.40 1.47 28.71
CA ALA A 243 2.54 2.92 28.58
C ALA A 243 1.92 3.46 27.27
N ILE A 244 1.92 2.67 26.19
CA ILE A 244 1.24 3.04 24.95
C ILE A 244 -0.27 2.84 25.06
N ALA A 245 -0.72 1.75 25.67
CA ALA A 245 -2.13 1.41 25.87
C ALA A 245 -2.85 2.47 26.73
N THR A 246 -2.19 2.95 27.78
CA THR A 246 -2.68 4.01 28.69
C THR A 246 -2.57 5.42 28.09
N GLY A 247 -1.91 5.57 26.94
CA GLY A 247 -1.68 6.86 26.29
C GLY A 247 -0.54 7.69 26.89
N ALA A 248 0.15 7.19 27.93
CA ALA A 248 1.32 7.85 28.53
C ALA A 248 2.46 8.04 27.53
N ALA A 249 2.59 7.14 26.55
CA ALA A 249 3.55 7.24 25.46
C ALA A 249 2.88 7.02 24.11
N LYS A 250 3.25 7.84 23.12
CA LYS A 250 2.84 7.61 21.73
C LYS A 250 3.73 6.54 21.08
N THR A 251 5.04 6.56 21.33
CA THR A 251 6.01 5.63 20.70
C THR A 251 6.74 4.73 21.69
N PRO A 252 7.26 3.57 21.24
CA PRO A 252 8.19 2.77 22.04
C PRO A 252 9.44 3.55 22.48
N LYS A 253 9.89 4.52 21.67
CA LYS A 253 11.02 5.38 22.03
C LYS A 253 10.67 6.30 23.21
N GLN A 254 9.51 6.95 23.17
CA GLN A 254 9.03 7.79 24.27
C GLN A 254 8.79 6.96 25.53
N ALA A 255 8.15 5.80 25.41
CA ALA A 255 7.94 4.90 26.55
C ALA A 255 9.26 4.50 27.21
N LYS A 256 10.29 4.18 26.42
CA LYS A 256 11.63 3.88 26.95
C LYS A 256 12.25 5.05 27.73
N ILE A 257 12.05 6.28 27.27
CA ILE A 257 12.58 7.47 27.95
C ILE A 257 11.89 7.63 29.30
N LEU A 258 10.56 7.55 29.32
CA LEU A 258 9.76 7.64 30.55
C LEU A 258 10.14 6.55 31.57
N LEU A 259 10.29 5.31 31.12
CA LEU A 259 10.70 4.20 31.98
C LEU A 259 12.11 4.42 32.57
N LYS A 260 13.01 5.02 31.79
CA LYS A 260 14.36 5.35 32.26
C LYS A 260 14.32 6.48 33.30
N GLU A 261 13.52 7.51 33.08
CA GLU A 261 13.33 8.62 34.02
C GLU A 261 12.67 8.16 35.33
N GLN A 262 11.68 7.26 35.26
CA GLN A 262 11.05 6.67 36.45
C GLN A 262 12.03 5.80 37.25
N THR A 263 12.93 5.07 36.60
CA THR A 263 14.00 4.33 37.31
C THR A 263 15.05 5.24 37.95
N ILE A 264 15.19 6.48 37.50
CA ILE A 264 16.12 7.47 38.08
C ILE A 264 15.47 8.20 39.27
N PHE A 265 14.14 8.29 39.31
CA PHE A 265 13.38 9.03 40.33
C PHE A 265 12.69 8.17 41.40
N SER A 266 12.98 6.87 41.50
CA SER A 266 12.58 6.10 42.69
C SER A 266 13.30 6.67 43.92
N PRO A 267 12.58 7.13 44.96
CA PRO A 267 13.17 7.93 46.03
C PRO A 267 14.02 7.05 46.95
N ILE A 268 15.32 7.25 46.91
CA ILE A 268 16.13 7.16 48.12
C ILE A 268 16.05 8.55 48.73
N ASP A 269 15.20 8.73 49.73
CA ASP A 269 15.42 9.77 50.71
C ASP A 269 14.59 9.54 51.97
N MET A 270 15.29 9.51 53.11
CA MET A 270 14.93 10.32 54.26
C MET A 270 16.12 10.40 55.21
N LYS A 271 16.85 11.53 55.14
CA LYS A 271 17.23 12.28 56.33
C LYS A 271 17.53 13.74 55.98
N ALA A 272 16.76 14.61 56.63
CA ALA A 272 16.80 16.06 56.69
C ALA A 272 18.16 16.58 57.23
N GLU A 273 18.57 17.85 57.14
CA GLU A 273 17.88 19.15 57.28
C GLU A 273 18.92 20.30 56.95
N PRO A 274 18.75 21.61 57.25
CA PRO A 274 18.51 22.68 56.26
C PRO A 274 19.54 23.87 56.28
N ASP A 275 19.15 24.99 55.62
CA ASP A 275 19.66 26.38 55.69
C ASP A 275 20.95 26.72 54.91
N SER A 276 21.14 27.86 54.21
CA SER A 276 20.41 29.13 54.08
C SER A 276 21.06 30.04 53.00
N GLN A 277 20.38 31.13 52.65
CA GLN A 277 20.87 32.43 52.09
C GLN A 277 21.17 32.61 50.57
N SER A 278 20.39 33.53 49.97
CA SER A 278 20.71 34.44 48.86
C SER A 278 21.38 35.74 49.42
N PRO A 279 21.80 36.81 48.67
CA PRO A 279 21.40 37.25 47.30
C PRO A 279 22.46 38.01 46.43
N THR A 280 22.03 38.49 45.24
CA THR A 280 22.49 39.71 44.48
C THR A 280 23.94 39.76 43.93
N SER A 281 24.36 40.45 42.86
CA SER A 281 23.77 41.24 41.76
C SER A 281 24.92 41.62 40.79
N ALA A 282 24.63 41.68 39.49
CA ALA A 282 25.18 42.56 38.43
C ALA A 282 26.70 42.82 38.29
N GLU A 283 27.22 42.53 37.08
CA GLU A 283 28.10 43.46 36.34
C GLU A 283 27.99 43.23 34.82
N ASN A 284 27.81 44.34 34.09
CA ASN A 284 27.69 44.45 32.63
C ASN A 284 29.07 44.40 31.96
N GLN A 285 29.14 43.89 30.71
CA GLN A 285 29.78 44.63 29.61
C GLN A 285 29.49 44.04 28.21
N SER A 286 28.91 44.93 27.39
CA SER A 286 28.73 45.01 25.93
C SER A 286 29.74 44.27 25.04
N LEU A 287 29.25 43.67 23.94
CA LEU A 287 29.72 43.94 22.56
C LEU A 287 28.70 43.43 21.52
N THR A 288 28.10 44.41 20.84
CA THR A 288 27.64 44.46 19.44
C THR A 288 27.61 43.16 18.62
N ASP A 289 26.44 42.79 18.09
CA ASP A 289 26.17 42.96 16.65
C ASP A 289 24.67 42.75 16.33
N LYS A 290 24.17 43.61 15.45
CA LYS A 290 22.81 43.57 14.90
C LYS A 290 22.65 42.34 13.99
N PRO A 291 21.52 41.63 13.98
CA PRO A 291 21.13 40.89 12.79
C PRO A 291 20.47 41.87 11.82
N ASP A 292 21.18 42.14 10.72
CA ASP A 292 20.65 42.82 9.56
C ASP A 292 19.38 42.13 9.04
N ASP A 293 18.40 42.98 8.72
CA ASP A 293 17.24 42.68 7.90
C ASP A 293 17.67 42.04 6.57
N ILE A 294 17.63 40.71 6.50
CA ILE A 294 17.42 40.05 5.20
C ILE A 294 15.92 40.11 4.93
N LYS A 295 15.49 41.25 4.39
CA LYS A 295 14.29 41.33 3.56
C LYS A 295 14.48 40.34 2.40
N THR A 296 14.05 39.11 2.61
CA THR A 296 13.73 38.23 1.50
C THR A 296 12.44 38.77 0.92
N THR A 297 12.57 39.60 -0.11
CA THR A 297 11.46 40.05 -0.95
C THR A 297 10.86 38.80 -1.60
N GLN A 298 9.97 38.11 -0.88
CA GLN A 298 8.97 37.26 -1.52
C GLN A 298 8.07 38.23 -2.27
N GLN A 299 8.32 38.37 -3.56
CA GLN A 299 7.35 38.95 -4.47
C GLN A 299 6.08 38.12 -4.29
N GLU A 300 5.07 38.69 -3.64
CA GLU A 300 3.72 38.12 -3.59
C GLU A 300 3.19 38.09 -5.02
N PHE A 301 3.50 37.02 -5.73
CA PHE A 301 2.94 36.77 -7.04
C PHE A 301 1.52 36.23 -6.85
N THR A 302 0.52 37.03 -7.22
CA THR A 302 -0.86 36.58 -7.27
C THR A 302 -1.02 35.65 -8.47
N PRO A 303 -1.29 34.35 -8.28
CA PRO A 303 -1.48 33.46 -9.43
C PRO A 303 -2.68 33.90 -10.25
N ALA A 304 -2.53 33.88 -11.57
CA ALA A 304 -3.60 34.23 -12.50
C ALA A 304 -4.24 32.96 -13.08
N ILE A 305 -5.42 33.13 -13.68
CA ILE A 305 -6.02 32.06 -14.49
C ILE A 305 -5.06 31.70 -15.62
N GLY A 306 -4.84 30.40 -15.82
CA GLY A 306 -3.94 29.87 -16.82
C GLY A 306 -2.51 29.59 -16.32
N THR A 307 -2.15 30.02 -15.11
CA THR A 307 -0.83 29.73 -14.50
C THR A 307 -0.64 28.24 -14.22
N TRP A 308 0.56 27.75 -14.49
CA TRP A 308 0.97 26.37 -14.17
C TRP A 308 1.49 26.29 -12.73
N VAL A 309 1.03 25.28 -12.00
CA VAL A 309 1.40 25.07 -10.59
C VAL A 309 1.74 23.62 -10.32
N MET A 310 2.62 23.40 -9.35
CA MET A 310 2.94 22.12 -8.74
C MET A 310 2.18 21.97 -7.42
N ILE A 311 1.53 20.83 -7.20
CA ILE A 311 0.85 20.57 -5.92
C ILE A 311 1.87 20.16 -4.86
N LYS A 312 1.97 20.93 -3.79
CA LYS A 312 2.86 20.72 -2.64
C LYS A 312 2.10 20.88 -1.32
N ILE A 313 1.14 19.99 -1.06
CA ILE A 313 0.43 19.98 0.23
C ILE A 313 1.42 19.54 1.33
N PRO A 314 1.65 20.33 2.39
CA PRO A 314 2.57 20.00 3.48
C PRO A 314 2.23 18.67 4.17
N LEU A 315 3.26 17.88 4.48
CA LEU A 315 3.19 16.58 5.17
C LEU A 315 2.91 16.69 6.69
N VAL A 316 2.10 17.67 7.10
CA VAL A 316 1.71 17.85 8.52
C VAL A 316 0.64 16.80 8.87
N PRO A 317 0.68 16.16 10.05
CA PRO A 317 -0.25 15.10 10.46
C PRO A 317 -1.72 15.53 10.66
N LYS A 318 -2.14 16.72 10.22
CA LYS A 318 -3.54 17.13 10.24
C LYS A 318 -4.23 16.64 8.96
N GLU A 319 -5.13 15.67 9.15
CA GLU A 319 -6.18 15.15 8.25
C GLU A 319 -5.79 14.53 6.89
N ARG A 320 -6.41 13.39 6.54
CA ARG A 320 -6.32 12.80 5.19
C ARG A 320 -7.25 13.56 4.25
N ILE A 321 -6.72 14.53 3.52
CA ILE A 321 -7.48 15.20 2.45
C ILE A 321 -7.31 14.43 1.11
N PRO A 322 -8.40 14.14 0.36
CA PRO A 322 -8.34 13.36 -0.90
C PRO A 322 -7.37 13.92 -1.94
N GLN A 323 -7.17 15.24 -1.96
CA GLN A 323 -6.31 15.95 -2.90
C GLN A 323 -4.82 15.59 -2.72
N ARG A 324 -4.40 15.03 -1.57
CA ARG A 324 -3.00 14.63 -1.31
C ARG A 324 -2.45 13.59 -2.28
N LYS A 325 -3.31 12.78 -2.91
CA LYS A 325 -2.86 11.81 -3.93
C LYS A 325 -2.16 12.50 -5.11
N TRP A 326 -2.44 13.79 -5.32
CA TRP A 326 -1.88 14.65 -6.36
C TRP A 326 -0.61 15.40 -5.95
N ASN A 327 -0.05 15.16 -4.76
CA ASN A 327 1.23 15.76 -4.38
C ASN A 327 2.34 15.42 -5.39
N GLY A 328 3.03 16.46 -5.85
CA GLY A 328 4.10 16.37 -6.85
C GLY A 328 3.60 16.26 -8.30
N PHE A 329 2.31 16.47 -8.56
CA PHE A 329 1.78 16.64 -9.93
C PHE A 329 1.62 18.11 -10.25
N TRP A 330 1.90 18.49 -11.50
CA TRP A 330 1.52 19.82 -12.00
C TRP A 330 0.09 19.86 -12.51
N GLY A 331 -0.53 21.03 -12.48
CA GLY A 331 -1.83 21.31 -13.07
C GLY A 331 -1.96 22.77 -13.46
N ARG A 332 -3.10 23.13 -14.07
CA ARG A 332 -3.34 24.49 -14.57
C ARG A 332 -4.44 25.19 -13.77
N ILE A 333 -4.19 26.42 -13.35
CA ILE A 333 -5.19 27.20 -12.63
C ILE A 333 -6.32 27.59 -13.59
N THR A 334 -7.56 27.29 -13.19
CA THR A 334 -8.78 27.61 -13.96
C THR A 334 -9.63 28.68 -13.29
N ALA A 335 -9.53 28.84 -11.97
CA ALA A 335 -10.18 29.92 -11.24
C ALA A 335 -9.41 30.27 -9.96
N VAL A 336 -9.46 31.55 -9.58
CA VAL A 336 -8.81 32.08 -8.37
C VAL A 336 -9.86 32.77 -7.52
N GLY A 337 -9.95 32.40 -6.24
CA GLY A 337 -10.85 32.97 -5.24
C GLY A 337 -10.27 32.75 -3.84
N MET A 338 -11.10 32.45 -2.84
CA MET A 338 -10.60 32.03 -1.50
C MET A 338 -9.73 30.75 -1.56
N THR A 339 -10.00 29.90 -2.54
CA THR A 339 -9.21 28.73 -2.91
C THR A 339 -8.89 28.81 -4.41
N VAL A 340 -7.80 28.18 -4.82
CA VAL A 340 -7.41 28.07 -6.24
C VAL A 340 -7.98 26.78 -6.83
N LYS A 341 -8.65 26.87 -7.99
CA LYS A 341 -9.08 25.70 -8.74
C LYS A 341 -8.01 25.27 -9.73
N VAL A 342 -7.52 24.04 -9.60
CA VAL A 342 -6.44 23.48 -10.42
C VAL A 342 -6.98 22.31 -11.24
N ASP A 343 -6.90 22.44 -12.55
CA ASP A 343 -7.24 21.40 -13.52
C ASP A 343 -6.10 20.37 -13.62
N MET A 344 -6.44 19.13 -13.28
CA MET A 344 -5.55 17.97 -13.33
C MET A 344 -5.80 17.11 -14.56
N GLY A 345 -6.64 17.56 -15.50
CA GLY A 345 -7.08 16.77 -16.64
C GLY A 345 -8.23 15.86 -16.26
N SER A 346 -7.99 14.89 -15.37
CA SER A 346 -9.01 13.94 -14.92
C SER A 346 -10.03 14.53 -13.92
N GLU A 347 -9.63 15.54 -13.14
CA GLU A 347 -10.50 16.23 -12.19
C GLU A 347 -10.04 17.69 -11.95
N ILE A 348 -10.91 18.52 -11.38
CA ILE A 348 -10.57 19.89 -10.95
C ILE A 348 -10.51 19.89 -9.42
N LEU A 349 -9.34 20.22 -8.88
CA LEU A 349 -9.11 20.30 -7.43
C LEU A 349 -9.35 21.72 -6.93
N SER A 350 -9.93 21.86 -5.74
CA SER A 350 -9.93 23.13 -4.99
C SER A 350 -8.87 23.05 -3.90
N LEU A 351 -7.85 23.91 -3.97
CA LEU A 351 -6.67 23.90 -3.11
C LEU A 351 -6.46 25.27 -2.45
N LEU A 352 -5.82 25.30 -1.27
CA LEU A 352 -5.35 26.56 -0.71
C LEU A 352 -4.17 27.09 -1.53
N LEU A 353 -3.96 28.40 -1.54
CA LEU A 353 -2.80 28.98 -2.21
C LEU A 353 -1.47 28.45 -1.65
N SER A 354 -1.43 28.11 -0.35
CA SER A 354 -0.28 27.50 0.32
C SER A 354 0.00 26.05 -0.09
N ASP A 355 -0.94 25.38 -0.74
CA ASP A 355 -0.81 23.97 -1.16
C ASP A 355 -0.24 23.82 -2.57
N VAL A 356 0.03 24.94 -3.25
CA VAL A 356 0.52 24.97 -4.62
C VAL A 356 1.77 25.85 -4.72
N GLU A 357 2.68 25.46 -5.60
CA GLU A 357 3.88 26.22 -5.92
C GLU A 357 3.84 26.57 -7.40
N VAL A 358 4.08 27.84 -7.74
CA VAL A 358 4.05 28.29 -9.13
C VAL A 358 5.22 27.70 -9.91
N ILE A 359 4.95 27.19 -11.11
CA ILE A 359 6.01 26.87 -12.07
C ILE A 359 6.36 28.19 -12.77
N GLU A 360 7.42 28.83 -12.31
CA GLU A 360 7.89 30.10 -12.85
C GLU A 360 8.44 29.93 -14.27
N ASN A 361 8.07 30.84 -15.17
CA ASN A 361 8.57 30.91 -16.56
C ASN A 361 8.58 29.54 -17.28
N PRO A 362 7.42 28.84 -17.37
CA PRO A 362 7.37 27.53 -17.99
C PRO A 362 7.74 27.64 -19.48
N GLN A 363 8.65 26.77 -19.94
CA GLN A 363 9.07 26.77 -21.34
C GLN A 363 7.88 26.51 -22.28
N PRO A 364 7.86 27.10 -23.49
CA PRO A 364 6.77 26.89 -24.45
C PRO A 364 6.54 25.40 -24.77
N ASP A 365 7.61 24.64 -24.95
CA ASP A 365 7.55 23.20 -25.22
C ASP A 365 6.93 22.42 -24.06
N PHE A 366 7.24 22.84 -22.83
CA PHE A 366 6.60 22.27 -21.64
C PHE A 366 5.10 22.52 -21.67
N CYS A 367 4.68 23.77 -21.92
CA CYS A 367 3.27 24.14 -21.92
C CYS A 367 2.47 23.32 -22.94
N GLN A 368 3.00 23.16 -24.16
CA GLN A 368 2.35 22.39 -25.22
C GLN A 368 2.17 20.91 -24.82
N VAL A 369 3.23 20.28 -24.31
CA VAL A 369 3.16 18.87 -23.89
C VAL A 369 2.26 18.71 -22.67
N ALA A 370 2.29 19.66 -21.74
CA ALA A 370 1.47 19.65 -20.54
C ALA A 370 -0.02 19.72 -20.87
N GLU A 371 -0.42 20.61 -21.78
CA GLU A 371 -1.81 20.71 -22.26
C GLU A 371 -2.28 19.41 -22.91
N ARG A 372 -1.43 18.79 -23.74
CA ARG A 372 -1.74 17.50 -24.39
C ARG A 372 -2.00 16.41 -23.35
N ILE A 373 -1.15 16.33 -22.32
CA ILE A 373 -1.30 15.36 -21.23
C ILE A 373 -2.61 15.59 -20.47
N LEU A 374 -2.94 16.82 -20.04
CA LEU A 374 -4.19 17.09 -19.33
C LEU A 374 -5.41 16.75 -20.17
N ARG A 375 -5.38 17.08 -21.46
CA ARG A 375 -6.47 16.78 -22.39
C ARG A 375 -6.69 15.28 -22.55
N LEU A 376 -5.64 14.49 -22.78
CA LEU A 376 -5.74 13.03 -22.91
C LEU A 376 -6.20 12.37 -21.60
N GLN A 377 -5.90 12.97 -20.45
CA GLN A 377 -6.43 12.50 -19.17
C GLN A 377 -7.96 12.66 -19.03
N ARG A 378 -8.65 13.39 -19.92
CA ARG A 378 -10.12 13.50 -19.92
C ARG A 378 -10.84 12.40 -20.67
N PHE A 379 -10.17 11.70 -21.58
CA PHE A 379 -10.85 10.74 -22.44
C PHE A 379 -10.90 9.36 -21.80
N ASP A 380 -12.09 8.76 -21.76
CA ASP A 380 -12.31 7.42 -21.19
C ASP A 380 -11.69 6.31 -22.05
N THR A 381 -11.44 6.61 -23.32
CA THR A 381 -10.71 5.79 -24.30
C THR A 381 -9.26 5.55 -23.92
N VAL A 382 -8.66 6.43 -23.11
CA VAL A 382 -7.32 6.23 -22.57
C VAL A 382 -7.41 5.27 -21.40
N HIS A 383 -7.15 4.00 -21.68
CA HIS A 383 -7.25 2.92 -20.71
C HIS A 383 -6.25 3.08 -19.54
N GLU A 384 -6.44 2.32 -18.47
CA GLU A 384 -5.68 2.39 -17.21
C GLU A 384 -4.15 2.49 -17.36
N PHE A 385 -3.57 1.72 -18.28
CA PHE A 385 -2.12 1.76 -18.54
C PHE A 385 -1.68 3.11 -19.13
N GLY A 386 -2.48 3.68 -20.03
CA GLY A 386 -2.24 5.01 -20.59
C GLY A 386 -2.34 6.11 -19.55
N LYS A 387 -3.37 6.06 -18.69
CA LYS A 387 -3.50 7.00 -17.55
C LYS A 387 -2.30 6.90 -16.61
N MET A 388 -1.80 5.68 -16.34
CA MET A 388 -0.62 5.49 -15.50
C MET A 388 0.64 6.17 -16.09
N ILE A 389 0.84 6.10 -17.40
CA ILE A 389 1.98 6.75 -18.06
C ILE A 389 1.82 8.28 -18.06
N LEU A 390 0.64 8.80 -18.40
CA LEU A 390 0.34 10.23 -18.35
C LEU A 390 0.53 10.80 -16.93
N ASN A 391 0.13 10.06 -15.90
CA ASN A 391 0.36 10.44 -14.50
C ASN A 391 1.85 10.49 -14.14
N ARG A 392 2.67 9.58 -14.70
CA ARG A 392 4.14 9.64 -14.50
C ARG A 392 4.75 10.83 -15.23
N MET A 393 4.24 11.17 -16.41
CA MET A 393 4.65 12.35 -17.17
C MET A 393 4.30 13.65 -16.43
N GLN A 394 3.13 13.71 -15.78
CA GLN A 394 2.65 14.88 -15.03
C GLN A 394 3.42 15.17 -13.72
N LYS A 395 4.33 14.28 -13.32
CA LYS A 395 5.25 14.51 -12.19
C LYS A 395 6.61 15.08 -12.60
N ARG A 396 6.81 15.30 -13.90
CA ARG A 396 8.08 15.78 -14.47
C ARG A 396 7.85 17.08 -15.22
N LEU A 397 8.90 17.89 -15.29
CA LEU A 397 8.92 19.14 -16.07
C LEU A 397 9.63 18.95 -17.42
N SER A 398 10.13 17.74 -17.71
CA SER A 398 10.80 17.40 -18.97
C SER A 398 10.58 15.92 -19.33
N TRP A 399 10.66 15.62 -20.62
CA TRP A 399 10.40 14.28 -21.19
C TRP A 399 11.43 13.95 -22.27
N ASP A 400 11.80 12.67 -22.37
CA ASP A 400 12.69 12.17 -23.41
C ASP A 400 11.92 11.87 -24.71
N ALA A 401 12.66 11.64 -25.80
CA ALA A 401 12.09 11.37 -27.11
C ALA A 401 11.12 10.18 -27.11
N ALA A 402 11.46 9.10 -26.39
CA ALA A 402 10.61 7.91 -26.29
C ALA A 402 9.25 8.21 -25.62
N THR A 403 9.26 9.03 -24.57
CA THR A 403 8.06 9.46 -23.86
C THR A 403 7.18 10.36 -24.74
N LEU A 404 7.79 11.20 -25.57
CA LEU A 404 7.06 12.04 -26.53
C LEU A 404 6.45 11.20 -27.67
N THR A 405 7.19 10.22 -28.21
CA THR A 405 6.65 9.27 -29.21
C THR A 405 5.44 8.51 -28.67
N TYR A 406 5.48 8.11 -27.39
CA TYR A 406 4.33 7.47 -26.76
C TYR A 406 3.12 8.42 -26.69
N LEU A 407 3.33 9.67 -26.30
CA LEU A 407 2.26 10.68 -26.24
C LEU A 407 1.62 10.91 -27.62
N ASP A 408 2.43 10.98 -28.67
CA ASP A 408 1.97 11.08 -30.04
C ASP A 408 1.11 9.87 -30.44
N ALA A 409 1.55 8.65 -30.11
CA ALA A 409 0.80 7.43 -30.41
C ALA A 409 -0.57 7.39 -29.71
N VAL A 410 -0.63 7.77 -28.43
CA VAL A 410 -1.90 7.84 -27.67
C VAL A 410 -2.85 8.87 -28.30
N GLU A 411 -2.33 10.01 -28.73
CA GLU A 411 -3.13 11.03 -29.39
C GLU A 411 -3.66 10.58 -30.75
N GLN A 412 -2.86 9.88 -31.55
CA GLN A 412 -3.31 9.34 -32.84
C GLN A 412 -4.40 8.27 -32.67
N ILE A 413 -4.29 7.43 -31.65
CA ILE A 413 -5.34 6.43 -31.32
C ILE A 413 -6.66 7.14 -30.98
N GLU A 414 -6.61 8.20 -30.19
CA GLU A 414 -7.79 8.98 -29.83
C GLU A 414 -8.42 9.68 -31.05
N LEU A 415 -7.60 10.27 -31.92
CA LEU A 415 -8.08 10.89 -33.15
C LEU A 415 -8.73 9.85 -34.09
N ALA A 416 -8.12 8.68 -34.22
CA ALA A 416 -8.67 7.58 -35.01
C ALA A 416 -10.01 7.09 -34.45
N HIS A 417 -10.13 6.98 -33.13
CA HIS A 417 -11.39 6.57 -32.49
C HIS A 417 -12.52 7.57 -32.80
N ARG A 418 -12.27 8.87 -32.62
CA ARG A 418 -13.28 9.90 -32.95
C ARG A 418 -13.66 9.93 -34.42
N ALA A 419 -12.69 9.72 -35.31
CA ALA A 419 -12.96 9.65 -36.74
C ALA A 419 -13.88 8.46 -37.07
N ILE A 420 -13.71 7.33 -36.38
CA ILE A 420 -14.61 6.17 -36.49
C ILE A 420 -16.00 6.53 -35.94
N GLU A 421 -16.10 7.10 -34.73
CA GLU A 421 -17.38 7.51 -34.13
C GLU A 421 -18.15 8.56 -34.94
N GLN A 422 -17.47 9.36 -35.77
CA GLN A 422 -18.11 10.33 -36.66
C GLN A 422 -18.49 9.75 -38.03
N ALA A 423 -17.90 8.62 -38.41
CA ALA A 423 -18.16 7.95 -39.69
C ALA A 423 -19.31 6.93 -39.63
N PHE A 424 -19.71 6.54 -38.42
CA PHE A 424 -20.85 5.68 -38.11
C PHE A 424 -21.87 6.46 -37.27
#